data_AF-A8AA88-F1
#
_entry.id   AF-A8AA88-F1
#
_cell.length_a   1.000
_cell.length_b   1.000
_cell.length_c   1.000
_cell.angle_alpha   90.00
_cell.angle_beta   90.00
_cell.angle_gamma   90.00
#
_symmetry.space_group_name_H-M   'P 1'
#
loop_
_entity.id
_entity.type
_entity.pdbx_description
1 polymer ?
#
loop_
_entity_poly.entity_id
_entity_poly.type
_entity_poly.pdbx_seq_one_letter_code
_entity_poly.pdbx_strand_id
1 'polypeptide(L)' 'MRLVTVKMPEAYVEAIDELVRKGRFTSRSEAIRVAIRELLRRELWVRELEEEEEELID' A
#
# COMPACT_ATOMS: atom_id res chain seq x y z
N MET A 1 1.34 -13.33 9.87
CA MET A 1 1.64 -12.89 8.49
C MET A 1 1.76 -14.12 7.60
N ARG A 2 1.42 -14.04 6.31
CA ARG A 2 1.61 -15.12 5.32
C ARG A 2 2.70 -14.72 4.32
N LEU A 3 3.50 -15.68 3.85
CA LEU A 3 4.49 -15.45 2.80
C LEU A 3 3.78 -15.39 1.45
N VAL A 4 4.04 -14.34 0.69
CA VAL A 4 3.50 -14.16 -0.67
C VAL A 4 4.67 -13.82 -1.59
N THR A 5 4.76 -14.52 -2.72
CA THR A 5 5.77 -14.27 -3.76
C THR A 5 5.09 -13.66 -4.97
N VAL A 6 5.63 -12.54 -5.46
CA VAL A 6 5.14 -11.84 -6.64
C VAL A 6 6.28 -11.64 -7.63
N LYS A 7 5.97 -11.60 -8.93
CA LYS A 7 6.92 -11.17 -9.96
C LYS A 7 6.80 -9.67 -10.16
N MET A 8 7.92 -8.97 -10.22
CA MET A 8 7.97 -7.51 -10.40
C MET A 8 9.09 -7.15 -11.39
N PRO A 9 8.95 -6.05 -12.14
CA PRO A 9 10.06 -5.47 -12.88
C PRO A 9 11.24 -5.15 -11.95
N GLU A 10 12.46 -5.40 -12.42
CA GLU A 10 13.69 -5.18 -11.66
C GLU A 10 13.83 -3.74 -11.18
N ALA A 11 13.52 -2.77 -12.05
CA ALA A 11 13.55 -1.34 -11.73
C ALA A 11 12.67 -0.98 -10.51
N TYR A 12 11.57 -1.69 -10.26
CA TYR A 12 10.72 -1.44 -9.10
C TYR A 12 11.33 -2.00 -7.81
N VAL A 13 11.98 -3.16 -7.89
CA VAL A 13 12.71 -3.73 -6.76
C VAL A 13 13.86 -2.79 -6.36
N GLU A 14 14.62 -2.31 -7.34
CA GLU A 14 15.74 -1.37 -7.12
C GLU A 14 15.27 -0.06 -6.49
N ALA A 15 14.15 0.50 -6.96
CA ALA A 15 13.55 1.69 -6.37
C ALA A 15 13.16 1.48 -4.91
N ILE A 16 12.57 0.33 -4.57
CA ILE A 16 12.24 -0.01 -3.18
C ILE A 16 13.52 -0.17 -2.35
N ASP A 17 14.57 -0.81 -2.89
CA ASP A 17 15.86 -0.95 -2.22
C ASP A 17 16.52 0.41 -1.96
N GLU A 18 16.33 1.40 -2.84
CA GLU A 18 16.78 2.77 -2.57
C GLU A 18 16.03 3.41 -1.40
N LEU A 19 14.72 3.20 -1.28
CA LEU A 19 13.93 3.71 -0.15
C LEU A 19 14.40 3.10 1.18
N VAL A 20 14.76 1.82 1.18
CA VAL A 20 15.32 1.13 2.35
C VAL A 20 16.71 1.68 2.67
N ARG A 21 17.58 1.84 1.66
CA ARG A 21 18.93 2.42 1.84
C ARG A 21 18.90 3.83 2.40
N LYS A 22 17.91 4.64 2.03
CA LYS A 22 17.67 5.98 2.58
C LYS A 22 17.11 5.97 4.01
N GLY A 23 16.85 4.80 4.60
CA GLY A 23 16.29 4.66 5.95
C GLY A 23 14.81 5.00 6.04
N ARG A 24 14.10 5.16 4.91
CA ARG A 24 12.67 5.51 4.89
C ARG A 24 11.78 4.33 5.27
N PHE A 25 12.28 3.11 5.05
CA PHE A 25 11.68 1.87 5.51
C PHE A 25 12.79 0.95 6.03
N THR A 26 12.44 0.11 7.02
CA THR A 26 13.34 -0.88 7.64
C THR A 26 13.60 -2.08 6.72
N SER A 27 12.70 -2.37 5.78
CA SER A 27 12.83 -3.49 4.85
C SER A 27 11.95 -3.30 3.61
N ARG A 28 12.28 -4.02 2.53
CA ARG A 28 11.42 -4.11 1.33
C ARG A 28 10.01 -4.55 1.69
N SER A 29 9.91 -5.55 2.56
CA SER A 29 8.62 -6.12 2.98
C SER A 29 7.78 -5.10 3.74
N GLU A 30 8.37 -4.19 4.51
CA GLU A 30 7.64 -3.09 5.14
C GLU A 30 7.12 -2.10 4.10
N ALA A 31 7.99 -1.63 3.19
CA ALA A 31 7.62 -0.69 2.14
C ALA A 31 6.44 -1.22 1.30
N ILE A 32 6.52 -2.49 0.88
CA ILE A 32 5.46 -3.16 0.10
C ILE A 32 4.16 -3.23 0.90
N ARG A 33 4.21 -3.59 2.19
CA ARG A 33 3.00 -3.66 3.03
C ARG A 33 2.35 -2.29 3.23
N VAL A 34 3.13 -1.24 3.37
CA VAL A 34 2.61 0.14 3.47
C VAL A 34 1.91 0.53 2.17
N ALA A 35 2.56 0.29 1.02
CA ALA A 35 1.96 0.57 -0.29
C ALA A 35 0.65 -0.20 -0.52
N ILE A 36 0.62 -1.51 -0.18
CA ILE A 36 -0.60 -2.32 -0.29
C ILE A 36 -1.69 -1.80 0.66
N ARG A 37 -1.35 -1.43 1.90
CA ARG A 37 -2.32 -0.87 2.85
C ARG A 37 -2.93 0.43 2.32
N GLU A 38 -2.12 1.34 1.80
CA GLU A 38 -2.60 2.60 1.22
C GLU A 38 -3.50 2.35 0.00
N LEU A 39 -3.11 1.41 -0.87
CA LEU A 39 -3.93 0.99 -2.00
C LEU A 39 -5.29 0.45 -1.53
N LEU A 40 -5.31 -0.53 -0.61
CA LEU A 40 -6.55 -1.12 -0.11
C LEU A 40 -7.43 -0.08 0.60
N ARG A 41 -6.84 0.85 1.35
CA ARG A 41 -7.58 1.96 1.97
C ARG A 41 -8.27 2.83 0.94
N ARG A 42 -7.59 3.14 -0.17
CA ARG A 42 -8.17 3.97 -1.24
C ARG A 42 -9.27 3.24 -2.02
N GLU A 43 -9.07 1.97 -2.31
CA GLU A 43 -10.01 1.22 -3.17
C GLU A 43 -11.21 0.63 -2.40
N LEU A 44 -11.04 0.29 -1.12
CA LEU A 44 -12.09 -0.37 -0.33
C LEU A 44 -12.76 0.55 0.69
N TRP A 45 -12.01 1.48 1.31
CA TRP A 45 -12.57 2.36 2.36
C TRP A 45 -13.02 3.72 1.87
N VAL A 46 -12.78 4.10 0.60
CA VAL A 46 -13.43 5.28 0.00
C VAL A 46 -14.91 5.02 -0.26
N ARG A 47 -15.31 3.76 -0.52
CA ARG A 47 -16.74 3.40 -0.63
C ARG A 47 -17.51 3.59 0.67
N GLU A 48 -16.91 3.27 1.82
CA GLU A 48 -17.60 3.41 3.12
C GLU A 48 -17.83 4.88 3.51
N LEU A 49 -16.94 5.80 3.14
CA LEU A 49 -17.12 7.23 3.46
C LEU A 49 -18.06 7.96 2.49
N GLU A 50 -18.08 7.57 1.21
CA GLU A 50 -19.04 8.11 0.25
C GLU A 50 -20.47 7.59 0.52
N GLU A 51 -20.62 6.32 0.92
CA GLU A 51 -21.91 5.72 1.32
C GLU A 51 -22.44 6.33 2.66
N GLU A 52 -21.56 6.65 3.64
CA GLU A 52 -21.95 7.34 4.88
C GLU A 52 -22.31 8.82 4.68
N GLU A 53 -21.62 9.55 3.80
CA GLU A 53 -21.94 10.95 3.49
C GLU A 53 -23.26 11.08 2.69
N GLU A 54 -23.60 10.14 1.81
CA GLU A 54 -24.91 10.12 1.14
C GLU A 54 -26.07 9.81 2.10
N GLU A 55 -25.92 8.86 3.05
CA GLU A 55 -26.95 8.56 4.07
C GLU A 55 -27.16 9.68 5.10
N LEU A 56 -26.19 10.58 5.29
CA LEU A 56 -26.28 11.73 6.21
C LEU A 56 -26.94 12.97 5.57
N ILE A 57 -27.08 12.99 4.25
CA ILE A 57 -27.62 14.13 3.48
C ILE A 57 -29.08 13.89 3.02
N ASP A 58 -29.58 12.65 3.09
CA ASP A 58 -31.01 12.27 3.00
C ASP A 58 -31.72 12.23 4.38
#